data_AF-A0A2S9FCL1-F1
#
_entry.id   AF-A0A2S9FCL1-F1
#
_cell.length_a   1.000
_cell.length_b   1.000
_cell.length_c   1.000
_cell.angle_alpha   90.00
_cell.angle_beta   90.00
_cell.angle_gamma   90.00
#
_symmetry.space_group_name_H-M   'P 1'
#
loop_
_entity.id
_entity.type
_entity.pdbx_description
1 polymer ?
#
loop_
_entity_poly.entity_id
_entity_poly.type
_entity_poly.pdbx_seq_one_letter_code
_entity_poly.pdbx_strand_id
1 'polypeptide(L)'
;RVAPGTEPTTVARFEDELRLMTRYVPTIAAWQLSRAEHPVGTSGWTHVFEQEFTSVDGLMGPYLMHPIHWAVVDRWFDPETTDVIVRDRVCHSFCERTAPVL
;
A
#
# COMPACT_ATOMS: atom_id res chain seq x y z
N ARG A 1 -8.79 4.92 0.95
CA ARG A 1 -9.74 3.90 1.43
C ARG A 1 -10.37 3.20 0.23
N VAL A 2 -10.68 1.91 0.34
CA VAL A 2 -11.44 1.18 -0.70
C VAL A 2 -12.87 1.74 -0.78
N ALA A 3 -13.40 1.85 -2.00
CA ALA A 3 -14.74 2.36 -2.26
C ALA A 3 -15.81 1.44 -1.66
N PRO A 4 -16.86 2.00 -1.02
CA PRO A 4 -17.97 1.19 -0.51
C PRO A 4 -18.62 0.38 -1.63
N GLY A 5 -19.00 -0.87 -1.34
CA GLY A 5 -19.62 -1.77 -2.32
C GLY A 5 -18.64 -2.42 -3.32
N THR A 6 -17.32 -2.23 -3.17
CA THR A 6 -16.34 -2.98 -3.95
C THR A 6 -16.48 -4.48 -3.65
N GLU A 7 -16.58 -5.29 -4.69
CA GLU A 7 -16.72 -6.74 -4.57
C GLU A 7 -15.57 -7.37 -3.76
N PRO A 8 -15.84 -8.33 -2.85
CA PRO A 8 -14.81 -8.94 -2.01
C PRO A 8 -13.66 -9.58 -2.79
N THR A 9 -13.95 -10.14 -3.97
CA THR A 9 -12.93 -10.74 -4.85
C THR A 9 -12.00 -9.68 -5.45
N THR A 10 -12.52 -8.51 -5.79
CA THR A 10 -11.73 -7.36 -6.25
C THR A 10 -10.84 -6.84 -5.13
N VAL A 11 -11.36 -6.76 -3.89
CA VAL A 11 -10.55 -6.39 -2.72
C VAL A 11 -9.44 -7.41 -2.48
N ALA A 12 -9.73 -8.70 -2.54
CA ALA A 12 -8.71 -9.75 -2.38
C ALA A 12 -7.60 -9.62 -3.44
N ARG A 13 -7.97 -9.38 -4.71
CA ARG A 13 -6.99 -9.16 -5.79
C ARG A 13 -6.13 -7.92 -5.54
N PHE A 14 -6.72 -6.82 -5.09
CA PHE A 14 -5.99 -5.61 -4.69
C PHE A 14 -4.97 -5.89 -3.60
N GLU A 15 -5.38 -6.62 -2.55
CA GLU A 15 -4.48 -6.96 -1.45
C GLU A 15 -3.33 -7.87 -1.90
N ASP A 16 -3.62 -8.89 -2.70
CA ASP A 16 -2.60 -9.79 -3.23
C ASP A 16 -1.59 -9.05 -4.11
N GLU A 17 -2.06 -8.14 -4.95
CA GLU A 17 -1.20 -7.33 -5.82
C GLU A 17 -0.38 -6.29 -5.05
N LEU A 18 -0.90 -5.72 -3.96
CA LEU A 18 -0.08 -4.92 -3.04
C LEU A 18 1.05 -5.76 -2.42
N ARG A 19 0.73 -6.99 -1.98
CA ARG A 19 1.73 -7.90 -1.38
C ARG A 19 2.84 -8.28 -2.37
N LEU A 20 2.57 -8.29 -3.67
CA LEU A 20 3.58 -8.59 -4.70
C LEU A 20 4.78 -7.64 -4.63
N MET A 21 4.62 -6.38 -4.22
CA MET A 21 5.74 -5.43 -4.07
C MET A 21 6.87 -6.03 -3.23
N THR A 22 6.52 -6.72 -2.16
CA THR A 22 7.44 -7.31 -1.17
C THR A 22 8.28 -8.45 -1.75
N ARG A 23 7.82 -9.06 -2.85
CA ARG A 23 8.56 -10.10 -3.58
C ARG A 23 9.61 -9.52 -4.52
N TYR A 24 9.39 -8.31 -5.03
CA TYR A 24 10.22 -7.72 -6.09
C TYR A 24 11.07 -6.54 -5.63
N VAL A 25 10.70 -5.88 -4.53
CA VAL A 25 11.43 -4.75 -3.96
C VAL A 25 12.20 -5.21 -2.72
N PRO A 26 13.48 -5.61 -2.87
CA PRO A 26 14.26 -6.19 -1.76
C PRO A 26 14.62 -5.18 -0.67
N THR A 27 14.41 -3.87 -0.91
CA THR A 27 14.61 -2.84 0.10
C THR A 27 13.51 -2.82 1.16
N ILE A 28 12.37 -3.49 0.92
CA ILE A 28 11.35 -3.77 1.94
C ILE A 28 11.87 -4.90 2.84
N ALA A 29 12.26 -4.55 4.06
CA ALA A 29 12.88 -5.46 5.02
C ALA A 29 11.83 -6.24 5.84
N ALA A 30 10.73 -5.58 6.21
CA ALA A 30 9.59 -6.17 6.89
C ALA A 30 8.31 -5.47 6.42
N TRP A 31 7.17 -6.14 6.48
CA TRP A 31 5.91 -5.55 6.04
C TRP A 31 4.70 -6.23 6.68
N GLN A 32 3.59 -5.48 6.74
CA GLN A 32 2.29 -6.00 7.11
C GLN A 32 1.18 -5.26 6.37
N LEU A 33 0.29 -6.01 5.72
CA LEU A 33 -0.94 -5.48 5.11
C LEU A 33 -2.14 -5.93 5.96
N SER A 34 -2.81 -4.96 6.58
CA SER A 34 -3.93 -5.18 7.51
C SER A 34 -5.19 -4.46 7.06
N ARG A 35 -6.36 -5.07 7.34
CA ARG A 35 -7.66 -4.38 7.27
C ARG A 35 -7.91 -3.64 8.58
N ALA A 36 -8.43 -2.42 8.49
CA ALA A 36 -8.83 -1.65 9.66
C ALA A 36 -10.27 -2.03 10.05
N GLU A 37 -10.42 -2.79 11.13
CA GLU A 37 -11.73 -3.22 11.63
C GLU A 37 -12.47 -2.10 12.37
N HIS A 38 -11.73 -1.29 13.13
CA HIS A 38 -12.27 -0.23 13.98
C HIS A 38 -11.53 1.10 13.73
N PRO A 39 -11.65 1.69 12.52
CA PRO A 39 -10.98 2.95 12.21
C PRO A 39 -11.52 4.09 13.08
N VAL A 40 -10.61 4.87 13.67
CA VAL A 40 -10.93 6.06 14.46
C VAL A 40 -10.57 7.35 13.73
N GLY A 41 -11.22 8.45 14.09
CA GLY A 41 -11.02 9.76 13.47
C GLY A 41 -11.99 10.06 12.33
N THR A 42 -11.68 11.10 11.54
CA THR A 42 -12.59 11.62 10.51
C THR A 42 -12.57 10.84 9.20
N SER A 43 -11.58 9.95 9.03
CA SER A 43 -11.41 9.14 7.82
C SER A 43 -11.64 7.67 8.15
N GLY A 44 -12.62 7.04 7.50
CA GLY A 44 -12.86 5.60 7.57
C GLY A 44 -11.81 4.83 6.76
N TRP A 45 -10.58 4.78 7.27
CA TRP A 45 -9.51 3.98 6.68
C TRP A 45 -9.92 2.51 6.69
N THR A 46 -9.67 1.81 5.57
CA THR A 46 -10.05 0.40 5.39
C THR A 46 -8.85 -0.53 5.46
N HIS A 47 -7.67 -0.01 5.14
CA HIS A 47 -6.44 -0.77 4.98
C HIS A 47 -5.28 0.06 5.53
N VAL A 48 -4.32 -0.64 6.13
CA VAL A 48 -3.02 -0.11 6.54
C VAL A 48 -1.96 -1.02 5.93
N PHE A 49 -1.00 -0.43 5.22
CA PHE A 49 0.14 -1.16 4.68
C PHE A 49 1.43 -0.60 5.28
N GLU A 50 1.97 -1.34 6.24
CA GLU A 50 3.18 -0.99 6.98
C GLU A 50 4.38 -1.63 6.29
N GLN A 51 5.45 -0.86 6.14
CA GLN A 51 6.67 -1.31 5.48
C GLN A 51 7.87 -0.74 6.22
N GLU A 52 8.83 -1.59 6.52
CA GLU A 52 10.16 -1.20 6.96
C GLU A 52 11.10 -1.25 5.78
N PHE A 53 11.95 -0.23 5.65
CA PHE A 53 12.93 -0.15 4.58
C PHE A 53 14.34 -0.24 5.14
N THR A 54 15.24 -0.84 4.36
CA THR A 54 16.66 -0.93 4.68
C THR A 54 17.33 0.44 4.89
N SER A 55 16.86 1.48 4.20
CA SER A 55 17.28 2.88 4.38
C SER A 55 16.26 3.83 3.76
N VAL A 56 16.39 5.13 4.04
CA VAL A 56 15.63 6.19 3.36
C VAL A 56 15.90 6.20 1.85
N ASP A 57 17.14 5.93 1.42
CA ASP A 57 17.47 5.83 -0.01
C ASP A 57 16.78 4.62 -0.65
N GLY A 58 16.66 3.51 0.09
CA GLY A 58 15.92 2.32 -0.33
C GLY A 58 14.43 2.58 -0.59
N LEU A 59 13.82 3.47 0.21
CA LEU A 59 12.46 3.98 0.02
C LEU A 59 12.39 4.95 -1.16
N MET A 60 13.21 6.01 -1.14
CA MET A 60 13.11 7.13 -2.09
C MET A 60 13.58 6.79 -3.50
N GLY A 61 14.40 5.75 -3.67
CA GLY A 61 14.87 5.28 -4.96
C GLY A 61 14.25 3.94 -5.34
N PRO A 62 14.88 2.80 -4.99
CA PRO A 62 14.48 1.47 -5.46
C PRO A 62 13.01 1.13 -5.29
N TYR A 63 12.37 1.54 -4.18
CA TYR A 63 10.93 1.31 -3.99
C TYR A 63 10.08 2.22 -4.88
N LEU A 64 10.12 3.54 -4.68
CA LEU A 64 9.25 4.47 -5.43
C LEU A 64 9.43 4.41 -6.95
N MET A 65 10.61 4.05 -7.42
CA MET A 65 10.92 3.94 -8.85
C MET A 65 10.73 2.52 -9.41
N HIS A 66 10.31 1.54 -8.59
CA HIS A 66 10.18 0.17 -9.06
C HIS A 66 9.02 0.02 -10.07
N PRO A 67 9.21 -0.68 -11.21
CA PRO A 67 8.16 -0.83 -12.22
C PRO A 67 6.85 -1.48 -11.76
N ILE A 68 6.88 -2.18 -10.62
CA ILE A 68 5.67 -2.78 -10.04
C ILE A 68 4.61 -1.75 -9.68
N HIS A 69 5.02 -0.51 -9.35
CA HIS A 69 4.09 0.58 -9.06
C HIS A 69 3.21 0.85 -10.28
N TRP A 70 3.79 1.33 -11.38
CA TRP A 70 3.00 1.67 -12.57
C TRP A 70 2.44 0.46 -13.32
N ALA A 71 3.07 -0.72 -13.23
CA ALA A 71 2.62 -1.89 -13.99
C ALA A 71 1.49 -2.67 -13.30
N VAL A 72 1.40 -2.61 -11.97
CA VAL A 72 0.49 -3.47 -11.20
C VAL A 72 -0.31 -2.70 -10.16
N VAL A 73 0.33 -1.81 -9.40
CA VAL A 73 -0.24 -1.24 -8.17
C VAL A 73 -1.02 0.05 -8.43
N ASP A 74 -0.50 0.96 -9.25
CA ASP A 74 -1.02 2.33 -9.38
C ASP A 74 -2.46 2.36 -9.90
N ARG A 75 -2.84 1.40 -10.75
CA ARG A 75 -4.22 1.25 -11.24
C ARG A 75 -5.28 1.10 -10.14
N TRP A 76 -4.91 0.68 -8.94
CA TRP A 76 -5.87 0.60 -7.83
C TRP A 76 -6.20 1.98 -7.24
N PHE A 77 -5.36 2.98 -7.51
CA PHE A 77 -5.40 4.33 -6.98
C PHE A 77 -5.63 5.41 -8.05
N ASP A 78 -5.31 5.11 -9.31
CA ASP A 78 -5.38 6.06 -10.42
C ASP A 78 -6.82 6.18 -10.99
N PRO A 79 -7.48 7.35 -10.85
CA PRO A 79 -8.85 7.55 -11.32
C PRO A 79 -9.03 7.40 -12.84
N GLU A 80 -7.96 7.43 -13.64
CA GLU A 80 -7.99 7.26 -15.09
C GLU A 80 -8.06 5.78 -15.52
N THR A 81 -7.91 4.85 -14.58
CA THR A 81 -7.98 3.42 -14.85
C THR A 81 -9.34 2.81 -14.49
N THR A 82 -9.67 1.66 -15.08
CA THR A 82 -10.93 0.95 -14.79
C THR A 82 -10.88 0.12 -13.52
N ASP A 83 -9.68 -0.23 -13.04
CA ASP A 83 -9.48 -1.07 -11.85
C ASP A 83 -9.56 -0.26 -10.54
N VAL A 84 -9.60 1.08 -10.61
CA VAL A 84 -9.49 1.94 -9.43
C VAL A 84 -10.62 1.75 -8.42
N ILE A 85 -10.21 1.36 -7.20
CA ILE A 85 -11.09 1.19 -6.04
C ILE A 85 -10.73 2.14 -4.90
N VAL A 86 -9.58 2.83 -4.94
CA VAL A 86 -9.15 3.81 -3.94
C VAL A 86 -9.24 5.22 -4.53
N ARG A 87 -10.40 5.87 -4.38
CA ARG A 87 -10.67 7.16 -5.05
C ARG A 87 -10.53 8.39 -4.16
N ASP A 88 -10.88 8.27 -2.88
CA ASP A 88 -11.07 9.46 -2.02
C ASP A 88 -9.76 9.93 -1.38
N ARG A 89 -9.13 9.06 -0.59
CA ARG A 89 -7.98 9.42 0.25
C ARG A 89 -6.97 8.30 0.33
N VAL A 90 -5.71 8.69 0.20
CA VAL A 90 -4.52 7.91 0.55
C VAL A 90 -3.69 8.78 1.49
N CYS A 91 -3.15 8.18 2.54
CA CYS A 91 -2.17 8.81 3.40
C CYS A 91 -0.88 7.99 3.31
N HIS A 92 0.22 8.66 2.94
CA HIS A 92 1.55 8.06 2.96
C HIS A 92 2.42 8.91 3.87
N SER A 93 2.91 8.31 4.95
CA SER A 93 3.81 8.94 5.90
C SER A 93 4.88 7.93 6.30
N PHE A 94 6.08 8.42 6.56
CA PHE A 94 7.20 7.63 7.03
C PHE A 94 8.02 8.45 8.02
N CYS A 95 8.80 7.75 8.86
CA CYS A 95 9.73 8.35 9.79
C CYS A 95 10.98 7.45 9.90
N GLU A 96 12.07 8.04 10.38
CA GLU A 96 13.26 7.26 10.73
C GLU A 96 13.01 6.41 11.97
N ARG A 97 13.64 5.24 12.02
CA ARG A 97 13.55 4.30 13.13
C ARG A 97 14.93 3.73 13.48
N THR A 98 15.15 3.49 14.77
CA THR A 98 16.40 2.93 15.30
C THR A 98 16.31 1.43 15.63
N ALA A 99 15.10 0.84 15.56
CA ALA A 99 14.85 -0.58 15.80
C ALA A 99 13.63 -1.08 15.00
N PRO A 100 13.54 -2.39 14.70
CA PRO A 100 12.36 -3.00 14.07
C PRO A 100 11.08 -2.85 14.92
N VAL A 101 9.91 -2.79 14.30
CA VAL A 101 8.55 -2.88 14.92
C VAL A 101 7.80 -4.12 14.48
N LEU A 102 7.95 -4.51 13.21
CA LEU A 102 7.18 -5.58 12.60
C LEU A 102 7.75 -6.97 12.93
#